data_AF-A0A847D228-F1
#
_entry.id   AF-A0A847D228-F1
#
_cell.length_a   1.000
_cell.length_b   1.000
_cell.length_c   1.000
_cell.angle_alpha   90.00
_cell.angle_beta   90.00
_cell.angle_gamma   90.00
#
_symmetry.space_group_name_H-M   'P 1'
#
loop_
_entity.id
_entity.type
_entity.pdbx_description
1 polymer ?
#
loop_
_entity_poly.entity_id
_entity_poly.type
_entity_poly.pdbx_seq_one_letter_code
_entity_poly.pdbx_strand_id
1 'polypeptide(L)'
;MADFYANTYNPDVLSCLANLSNDEVFTPPDIVNKMLDLLPQELFSDPTTTFLDPACKSGVFLREIAKRLLVGLEGQTPNLQERIDHIFHKQLFG
;
A
#
# COMPACT_ATOMS: atom_id res chain seq x y z
N MET A 1 15.34 31.93 -14.00
CA MET A 1 13.92 31.69 -13.62
C MET A 1 13.83 30.23 -13.20
N ALA A 2 14.12 29.97 -11.92
CA ALA A 2 14.24 28.61 -11.41
C ALA A 2 12.88 28.12 -10.91
N ASP A 3 12.39 27.04 -11.53
CA ASP A 3 11.75 25.89 -10.89
C ASP A 3 10.71 26.11 -9.77
N PHE A 4 9.82 27.09 -9.93
CA PHE A 4 8.64 27.20 -9.07
C PHE A 4 7.71 25.98 -9.16
N TYR A 5 7.82 25.19 -10.24
CA TYR A 5 7.02 23.97 -10.48
C TYR A 5 7.71 22.67 -10.06
N ALA A 6 9.02 22.66 -9.80
CA ALA A 6 9.74 21.44 -9.42
C ALA A 6 9.40 20.98 -8.00
N ASN A 7 9.05 21.92 -7.10
CA ASN A 7 8.63 21.62 -5.73
C ASN A 7 7.17 21.15 -5.60
N THR A 8 6.40 21.15 -6.70
CA THR A 8 4.99 20.74 -6.72
C THR A 8 4.79 19.33 -7.29
N TYR A 9 5.85 18.67 -7.75
CA TYR A 9 5.77 17.32 -8.28
C TYR A 9 5.78 16.29 -7.14
N ASN A 10 4.59 15.80 -6.80
CA ASN A 10 4.44 14.68 -5.90
C ASN A 10 3.97 13.45 -6.72
N PRO A 11 4.85 12.45 -6.93
CA PRO A 11 4.51 11.29 -7.76
C PRO A 11 3.45 10.38 -7.11
N ASP A 12 3.18 10.54 -5.81
CA ASP A 12 2.17 9.78 -5.10
C ASP A 12 0.85 10.56 -5.05
N VAL A 13 -0.15 10.08 -5.80
CA VAL A 13 -1.47 10.71 -5.91
C VAL A 13 -2.15 10.87 -4.55
N LEU A 14 -1.95 9.95 -3.61
CA LEU A 14 -2.57 10.04 -2.29
C LEU A 14 -1.95 11.17 -1.46
N SER A 15 -0.65 11.36 -1.59
CA SER A 15 0.07 12.48 -0.99
C SER A 15 -0.30 13.82 -1.65
N CYS A 16 -0.64 13.83 -2.95
CA CYS A 16 -1.26 15.01 -3.59
C CYS A 16 -2.62 15.35 -2.98
N LEU A 17 -3.49 14.34 -2.79
CA LEU A 17 -4.83 14.52 -2.25
C LEU A 17 -4.81 15.02 -0.80
N ALA A 18 -3.88 14.53 0.03
CA ALA A 18 -3.70 14.99 1.41
C ALA A 18 -3.33 16.48 1.50
N ASN A 19 -2.70 17.04 0.46
CA ASN A 19 -2.31 18.46 0.41
C ASN A 19 -3.43 19.38 -0.11
N LEU A 20 -4.53 18.82 -0.63
CA LEU A 20 -5.72 19.59 -0.99
C LEU A 20 -6.54 19.78 0.28
N SER A 21 -6.59 21.01 0.80
CA SER A 21 -7.29 21.40 2.04
C SER A 21 -8.72 20.83 2.14
N ASN A 22 -8.85 19.63 2.69
CA ASN A 22 -10.08 18.91 2.95
C ASN A 22 -10.03 18.37 4.38
N ASP A 23 -11.18 18.12 5.02
CA ASP A 23 -11.30 17.53 6.37
C ASP A 23 -10.87 16.04 6.43
N GLU A 24 -10.04 15.61 5.49
CA GLU A 24 -9.56 14.26 5.34
C GLU A 24 -8.34 14.01 6.22
N VAL A 25 -8.46 13.10 7.19
CA VAL A 25 -7.29 12.57 7.90
C VAL A 25 -6.66 11.48 7.05
N PHE A 26 -5.39 11.66 6.70
CA PHE A 26 -4.61 10.74 5.87
C PHE A 26 -3.43 10.16 6.65
N THR A 27 -3.23 8.84 6.59
CA THR A 27 -2.04 8.20 7.15
C THR A 27 -0.93 8.19 6.10
N PRO A 28 0.19 8.91 6.32
CA PRO A 28 1.27 8.96 5.33
C PRO A 28 1.88 7.58 5.03
N PRO A 29 2.31 7.30 3.78
CA PRO A 29 2.87 5.99 3.43
C PRO A 29 4.13 5.62 4.23
N ASP A 30 4.93 6.59 4.67
CA ASP A 30 6.13 6.33 5.48
C ASP A 30 5.76 5.83 6.89
N ILE A 31 4.70 6.39 7.49
CA ILE A 31 4.15 5.93 8.77
C ILE A 31 3.56 4.53 8.62
N VAL A 32 2.78 4.29 7.56
CA VAL A 32 2.23 2.96 7.25
C VAL A 32 3.37 1.93 7.13
N ASN A 33 4.42 2.25 6.36
CA ASN A 33 5.54 1.33 6.19
C ASN A 33 6.28 1.06 7.50
N LYS A 34 6.54 2.09 8.32
CA LYS A 34 7.12 1.89 9.67
C LYS A 34 6.25 0.98 10.54
N MET A 35 4.92 1.09 10.45
CA MET A 35 4.02 0.21 11.20
C MET A 35 4.05 -1.23 10.66
N LEU A 36 4.05 -1.42 9.34
CA LEU A 36 4.14 -2.75 8.73
C LEU A 36 5.50 -3.43 8.97
N ASP A 37 6.57 -2.66 9.18
CA ASP A 37 7.90 -3.18 9.55
C ASP A 37 7.95 -3.77 10.97
N LEU A 38 6.97 -3.42 11.82
CA LEU A 38 6.83 -4.01 13.17
C LEU A 38 6.15 -5.37 13.16
N LEU A 39 5.50 -5.75 12.05
CA LEU A 39 4.85 -7.05 11.91
C LEU A 39 5.89 -8.15 11.62
N PRO A 40 5.59 -9.43 11.92
CA PRO A 40 6.39 -10.53 11.42
C PRO A 40 6.41 -10.51 9.89
N GLN A 41 7.59 -10.47 9.27
CA GLN A 41 7.71 -10.23 7.83
C GLN A 41 7.33 -11.46 7.00
N GLU A 42 7.34 -12.65 7.60
CA GLU A 42 6.85 -13.90 7.00
C GLU A 42 5.38 -13.83 6.59
N LEU A 43 4.58 -12.95 7.21
CA LEU A 43 3.18 -12.71 6.85
C LEU A 43 3.01 -12.26 5.39
N PHE A 44 4.00 -11.57 4.83
CA PHE A 44 3.98 -11.09 3.44
C PHE A 44 4.47 -12.14 2.44
N SER A 45 4.89 -13.32 2.92
CA SER A 45 5.32 -14.45 2.10
C SER A 45 4.42 -15.67 2.25
N ASP A 46 3.32 -15.58 3.00
CA ASP A 46 2.34 -16.65 3.15
C ASP A 46 1.09 -16.36 2.30
N PRO A 47 0.74 -17.22 1.31
CA PRO A 47 -0.43 -17.02 0.46
C PRO A 47 -1.76 -17.19 1.20
N THR A 48 -1.75 -17.69 2.45
CA THR A 48 -2.95 -17.91 3.26
C THR A 48 -3.20 -16.80 4.29
N THR A 49 -2.22 -15.93 4.53
CA THR A 49 -2.38 -14.80 5.45
C THR A 49 -3.39 -13.78 4.88
N THR A 50 -4.30 -13.30 5.73
CA THR A 50 -5.29 -12.26 5.38
C THR A 50 -5.08 -11.01 6.22
N PHE A 51 -5.37 -9.86 5.62
CA PHE A 51 -5.23 -8.52 6.22
C PHE A 51 -6.56 -7.79 6.17
N LEU A 52 -6.95 -7.17 7.28
CA LEU A 52 -8.16 -6.38 7.41
C LEU A 52 -7.81 -4.94 7.85
N ASP A 53 -8.27 -3.96 7.08
CA ASP A 53 -8.25 -2.55 7.47
C ASP A 53 -9.70 -2.03 7.55
N PRO A 54 -10.37 -2.10 8.72
CA PRO A 54 -11.80 -1.81 8.85
C PRO A 54 -12.14 -0.32 8.70
N ALA A 55 -11.14 0.54 8.52
CA ALA A 55 -11.29 1.98 8.34
C ALA A 55 -10.42 2.47 7.17
N CYS A 56 -10.35 1.67 6.10
CA CYS A 56 -9.33 1.84 5.08
C CYS A 56 -9.40 3.16 4.32
N LYS A 57 -10.60 3.76 4.18
CA LYS A 57 -10.85 4.98 3.41
C LYS A 57 -10.17 4.94 2.02
N SER A 58 -9.01 5.59 1.86
CA SER A 58 -8.23 5.63 0.62
C SER A 58 -7.31 4.41 0.42
N GLY A 59 -7.31 3.47 1.36
CA GLY A 59 -6.67 2.17 1.26
C GLY A 59 -5.14 2.20 1.41
N VAL A 60 -4.57 3.17 2.13
CA VAL A 60 -3.10 3.31 2.23
C VAL A 60 -2.44 2.06 2.80
N PHE A 61 -2.97 1.50 3.89
CA PHE A 61 -2.46 0.25 4.46
C PHE A 61 -2.57 -0.89 3.45
N LEU A 62 -3.75 -1.09 2.86
CA LEU A 62 -3.98 -2.17 1.89
C LEU A 62 -3.06 -2.06 0.67
N ARG A 63 -2.81 -0.84 0.17
CA ARG A 63 -1.88 -0.59 -0.95
C ARG A 63 -0.44 -0.95 -0.58
N GLU A 64 0.04 -0.56 0.59
CA GLU A 64 1.41 -0.87 1.02
C GLU A 64 1.57 -2.37 1.36
N ILE A 65 0.55 -3.02 1.91
CA ILE A 65 0.53 -4.48 2.10
C ILE A 65 0.56 -5.20 0.74
N ALA A 66 -0.24 -4.76 -0.25
CA ALA A 66 -0.26 -5.34 -1.59
C ALA A 66 1.13 -5.33 -2.24
N LYS A 67 1.88 -4.22 -2.11
CA LYS A 67 3.26 -4.12 -2.63
C LYS A 67 4.19 -5.16 -2.01
N ARG A 68 4.08 -5.40 -0.69
CA ARG A 68 4.88 -6.40 0.02
C ARG A 68 4.52 -7.81 -0.43
N LEU A 69 3.22 -8.14 -0.51
CA LEU A 69 2.74 -9.45 -0.98
C LEU A 69 3.15 -9.73 -2.44
N LEU A 70 3.13 -8.73 -3.32
CA LEU A 70 3.54 -8.88 -4.72
C LEU A 70 5.00 -9.32 -4.88
N VAL A 71 5.87 -8.92 -3.94
CA VAL A 71 7.27 -9.36 -3.90
C VAL A 71 7.37 -10.68 -3.14
N GLY A 72 6.78 -10.78 -1.95
CA GLY A 72 6.93 -11.92 -1.05
C GLY A 72 6.32 -13.23 -1.57
N LEU A 73 5.34 -13.16 -2.48
CA LEU A 73 4.71 -14.33 -3.10
C LEU A 73 5.28 -14.70 -4.48
N GLU A 74 6.27 -13.96 -4.99
CA GLU A 74 6.80 -14.17 -6.35
C GLU A 74 7.34 -15.60 -6.57
N GLY A 75 7.99 -16.18 -5.56
CA GLY A 75 8.51 -17.56 -5.64
C GLY A 75 7.42 -18.65 -5.66
N GLN A 76 6.22 -18.37 -5.13
CA GLN A 76 5.12 -19.33 -5.03
C GLN A 76 4.10 -19.18 -6.15
N THR A 77 3.86 -17.95 -6.60
CA THR A 77 2.96 -17.63 -7.71
C THR A 77 3.72 -16.75 -8.71
N PRO A 78 4.53 -17.34 -9.61
CA PRO A 78 5.39 -16.57 -10.51
C PRO A 78 4.62 -15.72 -11.52
N ASN A 79 3.43 -16.16 -11.92
CA ASN A 79 2.57 -15.39 -12.82
C ASN A 79 2.04 -14.14 -12.09
N LEU A 80 2.37 -12.96 -12.62
CA LEU A 80 2.00 -11.68 -12.00
C LEU A 80 0.49 -11.48 -11.92
N GLN A 81 -0.26 -11.83 -12.97
CA GLN A 81 -1.70 -11.62 -12.99
C GLN A 81 -2.41 -12.53 -11.98
N GLU A 82 -2.04 -13.82 -11.93
CA GLU A 82 -2.57 -14.75 -10.94
C GLU A 82 -2.24 -14.32 -9.51
N ARG A 83 -1.03 -13.78 -9.29
CA ARG A 83 -0.60 -13.25 -7.98
C ARG A 83 -1.41 -12.02 -7.57
N ILE A 84 -1.64 -11.09 -8.49
CA ILE A 84 -2.53 -9.93 -8.28
C ILE A 84 -3.94 -10.42 -7.93
N ASP A 85 -4.50 -11.31 -8.74
CA ASP A 85 -5.86 -11.80 -8.54
C ASP A 85 -6.00 -12.50 -7.19
N HIS A 86 -5.02 -13.30 -6.78
CA HIS A 86 -5.01 -13.94 -5.46
C HIS A 86 -4.97 -12.90 -4.32
N ILE A 87 -4.03 -11.95 -4.37
CA ILE A 87 -3.88 -10.92 -3.33
C ILE A 87 -5.17 -10.14 -3.13
N PHE A 88 -5.75 -9.63 -4.21
CA PHE A 88 -6.92 -8.73 -4.14
C PHE A 88 -8.25 -9.45 -3.90
N HIS A 89 -8.39 -10.74 -4.24
CA HIS A 89 -9.62 -11.48 -3.99
C HIS A 89 -9.60 -12.31 -2.70
N LYS A 90 -8.41 -12.63 -2.16
CA LYS A 90 -8.27 -13.60 -1.06
C LYS A 90 -7.53 -13.07 0.17
N GLN A 91 -6.69 -12.04 0.05
CA GLN A 91 -5.82 -11.62 1.15
C GLN A 91 -6.12 -10.23 1.70
N LEU A 92 -6.64 -9.30 0.90
CA LEU A 92 -6.88 -7.92 1.32
C LEU A 92 -8.37 -7.64 1.54
N PHE A 93 -8.70 -7.11 2.71
CA PHE A 93 -10.06 -6.73 3.10
C PHE A 93 -10.04 -5.32 3.72
N GLY A 94 -10.92 -4.44 3.24
CA GLY A 94 -11.05 -3.04 3.67
C GLY A 94 -12.50 -2.62 3.80
#